data_AF-A0A974A892-F1
#
_entry.id   AF-A0A974A892-F1
#
_cell.length_a   1.000
_cell.length_b   1.000
_cell.length_c   1.000
_cell.angle_alpha   90.00
_cell.angle_beta   90.00
_cell.angle_gamma   90.00
#
_symmetry.space_group_name_H-M   'P 1'
#
loop_
_entity.id
_entity.type
_entity.pdbx_description
1 polymer ?
#
loop_
_entity_poly.entity_id
_entity_poly.type
_entity_poly.pdbx_seq_one_letter_code
_entity_poly.pdbx_strand_id
1 'polypeptide(L)' 'MPHVIIKIWPGKSEEQKQELADAVAQNVITILGSKDEAVSVSLEEVEASSWRDEVYVPDITAKPEQLYRKPGYSME' A
#
# COMPACT_ATOMS: atom_id res chain seq x y z
N MET A 1 12.71 4.04 -10.51
CA MET A 1 11.33 4.53 -10.66
C MET A 1 10.46 3.74 -9.70
N PRO A 2 10.27 4.23 -8.47
CA PRO A 2 9.44 3.56 -7.47
C PRO A 2 7.96 3.56 -7.86
N HIS A 3 7.30 2.43 -7.66
CA HIS A 3 5.86 2.32 -7.70
C HIS A 3 5.37 1.76 -6.37
N VAL A 4 4.39 2.41 -5.75
CA VAL A 4 3.77 1.97 -4.50
C VAL A 4 2.30 1.66 -4.75
N ILE A 5 1.86 0.47 -4.34
CA ILE A 5 0.45 0.07 -4.35
C ILE A 5 -0.01 0.02 -2.90
N ILE A 6 -1.05 0.77 -2.58
CA ILE A 6 -1.67 0.77 -1.26
C ILE A 6 -3.02 0.06 -1.38
N LYS A 7 -3.10 -1.17 -0.87
CA LYS A 7 -4.38 -1.87 -0.72
C LYS A 7 -5.01 -1.51 0.61
N ILE A 8 -6.30 -1.16 0.62
CA ILE A 8 -7.05 -0.77 1.83
C ILE A 8 -8.49 -1.29 1.77
N TRP A 9 -9.17 -1.33 2.92
CA TRP A 9 -10.63 -1.51 2.91
C TRP A 9 -11.35 -0.26 2.39
N PRO A 10 -12.52 -0.42 1.74
CA PRO A 10 -13.31 0.69 1.24
C PRO A 10 -13.73 1.71 2.30
N GLY A 11 -14.12 2.90 1.84
CA GLY A 11 -14.82 3.90 2.65
C GLY A 11 -13.95 5.08 3.09
N LYS A 12 -12.84 5.33 2.40
CA LYS A 12 -12.10 6.60 2.50
C LYS A 12 -12.61 7.58 1.47
N SER A 13 -12.62 8.87 1.79
CA SER A 13 -12.95 9.90 0.80
C SER A 13 -11.83 10.03 -0.24
N GLU A 14 -12.15 10.55 -1.42
CA GLU A 14 -11.14 10.82 -2.45
C GLU A 14 -10.06 11.81 -1.97
N GLU A 15 -10.44 12.77 -1.11
CA GLU A 15 -9.48 13.69 -0.48
C GLU A 15 -8.48 12.94 0.42
N GLN A 16 -8.95 12.02 1.26
CA GLN A 16 -8.06 11.19 2.09
C GLN A 16 -7.16 10.28 1.26
N LYS A 17 -7.69 9.74 0.16
CA LYS A 17 -6.90 8.90 -0.77
C LYS A 17 -5.79 9.72 -1.44
N GLN A 18 -6.11 10.93 -1.89
CA GLN A 18 -5.13 11.84 -2.51
C GLN A 18 -4.08 12.32 -1.50
N GLU A 19 -4.49 12.74 -0.31
CA GLU A 19 -3.58 13.17 0.76
C GLU A 19 -2.59 12.06 1.13
N LEU A 20 -3.06 10.81 1.25
CA LEU A 20 -2.20 9.67 1.52
C LEU A 20 -1.23 9.40 0.36
N ALA A 21 -1.69 9.47 -0.89
CA ALA A 21 -0.86 9.26 -2.07
C ALA A 21 0.30 10.27 -2.11
N ASP A 22 0.01 11.55 -1.91
CA ASP A 22 0.99 12.63 -1.92
C ASP A 22 2.00 12.48 -0.78
N ALA A 23 1.53 12.15 0.43
CA ALA A 23 2.40 11.92 1.59
C ALA A 23 3.33 10.72 1.39
N VAL A 24 2.85 9.63 0.78
CA VAL A 24 3.68 8.46 0.47
C VAL A 24 4.69 8.79 -0.62
N ALA A 25 4.27 9.44 -1.71
CA ALA A 25 5.16 9.85 -2.79
C ALA A 25 6.29 10.76 -2.28
N GLN A 26 5.95 11.75 -1.46
CA GLN A 26 6.94 12.67 -0.88
C GLN A 26 7.98 11.95 -0.02
N ASN A 27 7.56 10.97 0.78
CA ASN A 27 8.48 10.18 1.59
C ASN A 27 9.38 9.29 0.72
N VAL A 28 8.84 8.67 -0.33
CA VAL A 28 9.62 7.88 -1.29
C VAL A 28 10.67 8.75 -2.00
N ILE A 29 10.28 9.94 -2.47
CA ILE A 29 11.18 10.94 -3.07
C ILE A 29 12.31 11.27 -2.11
N THR A 30 11.97 11.63 -0.87
CA THR A 30 12.93 12.14 0.12
C THR A 30 13.87 11.05 0.62
N ILE A 31 13.36 9.86 0.93
CA ILE A 31 14.13 8.76 1.54
C ILE A 31 14.97 8.04 0.49
N LEU A 32 14.43 7.82 -0.72
CA LEU A 32 15.14 7.08 -1.78
C LEU A 32 15.88 8.00 -2.76
N GLY A 33 15.83 9.33 -2.57
CA GLY A 33 16.46 10.30 -3.48
C GLY A 33 15.91 10.24 -4.91
N SER A 34 14.63 9.89 -5.06
CA SER A 34 13.98 9.75 -6.37
C SER A 34 13.55 11.11 -6.91
N LYS A 35 13.46 11.24 -8.24
CA LYS A 35 12.80 12.39 -8.87
C LYS A 35 11.28 12.25 -8.74
N ASP A 36 10.59 13.38 -8.62
CA ASP A 36 9.13 13.45 -8.53
C ASP A 36 8.44 12.71 -9.68
N GLU A 37 8.82 13.03 -10.93
CA GLU A 37 8.32 12.39 -12.15
C GLU A 37 8.55 10.86 -12.24
N ALA A 38 9.39 10.30 -11.37
CA ALA A 38 9.76 8.89 -11.38
C ALA A 38 9.04 8.07 -10.29
N VAL A 39 8.17 8.68 -9.49
CA VAL A 39 7.40 8.03 -8.42
C VAL A 39 5.93 7.99 -8.79
N SER A 40 5.29 6.84 -8.61
CA SER A 40 3.84 6.70 -8.76
C SER A 40 3.24 5.92 -7.60
N VAL A 41 2.02 6.29 -7.21
CA VAL A 41 1.27 5.65 -6.13
C VAL A 41 -0.12 5.30 -6.64
N SER A 42 -0.57 4.06 -6.42
CA SER A 42 -1.95 3.64 -6.64
C SER A 42 -2.62 3.25 -5.32
N LEU A 43 -3.93 3.42 -5.26
CA LEU A 43 -4.77 2.94 -4.16
C LEU A 43 -5.80 1.96 -4.71
N GLU A 44 -5.91 0.81 -4.06
CA GLU A 44 -6.85 -0.26 -4.41
C GLU A 44 -7.73 -0.56 -3.21
N GLU A 45 -9.05 -0.38 -3.36
CA GLU A 45 -10.02 -0.75 -2.34
C GLU A 45 -10.40 -2.23 -2.50
N VAL A 46 -10.21 -3.02 -1.44
CA VAL A 46 -10.52 -4.45 -1.39
C VAL A 46 -11.49 -4.70 -0.25
N GLU A 47 -12.65 -5.28 -0.56
CA GLU A 47 -13.68 -5.60 0.43
C GLU A 47 -13.13 -6.46 1.56
N ALA A 48 -13.61 -6.22 2.79
CA ALA A 48 -13.14 -6.95 3.97
C ALA A 48 -13.38 -8.47 3.84
N SER A 49 -14.46 -8.88 3.18
CA SER A 49 -14.76 -10.29 2.89
C SER A 49 -13.77 -10.95 1.94
N SER A 50 -13.12 -10.17 1.07
CA SER A 50 -12.14 -10.66 0.10
C SER A 50 -10.68 -10.47 0.54
N TRP A 51 -10.46 -9.71 1.63
CA TRP A 51 -9.12 -9.32 2.08
C TRP A 51 -8.18 -10.49 2.31
N ARG A 52 -8.71 -11.61 2.83
CA ARG A 52 -7.92 -12.83 3.04
C ARG A 52 -7.27 -13.28 1.74
N ASP A 53 -8.08 -13.49 0.72
CA ASP A 53 -7.68 -14.16 -0.51
C ASP A 53 -6.97 -13.21 -1.48
N GLU A 54 -7.31 -11.91 -1.44
CA GLU A 54 -6.74 -10.91 -2.34
C GLU A 54 -5.52 -10.16 -1.79
N VAL A 55 -5.31 -10.17 -0.47
CA VAL A 55 -4.21 -9.43 0.19
C VAL A 55 -3.44 -10.29 1.19
N TYR A 56 -4.11 -10.84 2.20
CA TYR A 56 -3.43 -11.49 3.32
C TYR A 56 -2.65 -12.74 2.89
N VAL A 57 -3.24 -13.59 2.08
CA VAL A 57 -2.56 -14.77 1.54
C VAL A 57 -1.47 -14.36 0.54
N PRO A 58 -1.78 -13.69 -0.59
CA PRO A 58 -0.81 -13.49 -1.66
C PRO A 58 0.30 -12.46 -1.36
N ASP A 59 0.01 -11.42 -0.56
CA ASP A 59 0.95 -10.30 -0.37
C ASP A 59 1.59 -10.27 1.02
N ILE A 60 0.98 -10.91 2.02
CA ILE A 60 1.51 -10.92 3.39
C ILE A 60 2.15 -12.28 3.71
N THR A 61 1.37 -13.37 3.73
CA THR A 61 1.88 -14.67 4.19
C THR A 61 2.70 -15.41 3.14
N ALA A 62 2.40 -15.23 1.85
CA ALA A 62 3.16 -15.85 0.75
C ALA A 62 4.48 -15.14 0.41
N LYS A 63 4.71 -13.92 0.92
CA LYS A 63 5.90 -13.10 0.64
C LYS A 63 6.56 -12.54 1.92
N PRO A 64 6.82 -13.38 2.94
CA PRO A 64 7.25 -12.91 4.25
C PRO A 64 8.60 -12.17 4.23
N GLU A 65 9.47 -12.48 3.28
CA GLU A 65 10.77 -11.83 3.07
C GLU A 65 10.66 -10.41 2.48
N GLN A 66 9.52 -10.07 1.87
CA GLN A 66 9.26 -8.75 1.31
C GLN A 66 8.57 -7.81 2.32
N LEU A 67 8.15 -8.34 3.48
CA LEU A 67 7.54 -7.57 4.55
C LEU A 67 8.59 -6.93 5.46
N TYR A 68 8.97 -5.70 5.14
CA TYR A 68 9.77 -4.85 6.04
C TYR A 68 9.00 -4.39 7.29
N ARG A 69 7.66 -4.45 7.26
CA ARG A 69 6.77 -4.19 8.40
C ARG A 69 5.67 -5.25 8.45
N LYS A 70 5.68 -6.08 9.51
CA LYS A 70 4.70 -7.16 9.69
C LYS A 70 3.37 -6.64 10.26
N PRO A 71 2.22 -7.24 9.89
CA PRO A 71 0.94 -6.91 10.51
C PRO A 71 0.90 -7.38 11.97
N GLY A 72 0.14 -6.66 12.81
CA GLY A 72 -0.17 -7.06 14.19
C GLY A 72 -1.40 -7.96 14.31
N TYR A 73 -1.95 -8.42 13.19
CA TYR A 73 -3.15 -9.27 13.11
C TYR A 73 -2.86 -10.55 12.33
N SER A 74 -3.67 -11.59 12.59
CA SER A 74 -3.74 -12.79 11.77
C SER A 74 -5.14 -12.94 11.19
N MET A 75 -5.21 -13.56 10.01
CA MET A 75 -6.45 -14.06 9.45
C MET A 75 -6.24 -15.56 9.27
N GLU A 76 -6.74 -16.36 10.20
CA GLU A 76 -6.76 -17.83 10.11
C GLU A 76 -7.93 -18.31 9.26
#